data_AF-A0A4Q6IRX8-F1
#
_entry.id   AF-A0A4Q6IRX8-F1
#
_cell.length_a   1.000
_cell.length_b   1.000
_cell.length_c   1.000
_cell.angle_alpha   90.00
_cell.angle_beta   90.00
_cell.angle_gamma   90.00
#
_symmetry.space_group_name_H-M   'P 1'
#
loop_
_entity.id
_entity.type
_entity.pdbx_description
1 polymer ?
#
loop_
_entity_poly.entity_id
_entity_poly.type
_entity_poly.pdbx_seq_one_letter_code
_entity_poly.pdbx_strand_id
1 'polypeptide(L)'
;MRIKRTTPRSGIARRTRLIAVSTGLVAAAAIAIPSANASDTATFSATELKSAGNSVLKADVPGTAWAVDSKTNRVLLTVDSTVSAAEIAKIKKAAGANADALTIKRTPGKFNKLIKGGDAIYASSWRCSLGFNVRSGSGTSYFLTAGHCTDGAGTWYSNSARTTVLGPTSGSSFPTNDYGIVRYTNTSITKPGTAGSVDITSAATPSVGTNVIRTGSTTGTHTGRVTALNATVNYGGGDIVYGMIQTTVCAEPGDSGGPLYGSNGVAYGLTSGGSGNCSSGGTTFFQPVTEALSAYGVSVY
;
A
#
# COMPACT_ATOMS: atom_id res chain seq x y z
N MET A 1 70.06 22.35 -1.42
CA MET A 1 70.55 21.94 -0.08
C MET A 1 70.26 20.45 0.09
N ARG A 2 71.23 19.57 -0.20
CA ARG A 2 72.15 18.89 0.76
C ARG A 2 71.39 17.84 1.63
N ILE A 3 71.21 16.61 1.15
CA ILE A 3 72.08 15.40 1.27
C ILE A 3 72.45 15.01 2.71
N LYS A 4 72.03 13.79 3.11
CA LYS A 4 72.74 12.67 3.81
C LYS A 4 71.68 11.82 4.53
N ARG A 5 71.31 10.57 4.18
CA ARG A 5 72.03 9.31 3.89
C ARG A 5 72.93 8.85 5.05
N THR A 6 72.61 7.70 5.67
CA THR A 6 73.47 6.49 5.78
C THR A 6 72.91 5.43 6.77
N THR A 7 72.47 4.29 6.26
CA THR A 7 72.76 2.91 6.79
C THR A 7 74.29 2.68 6.74
N PRO A 8 74.97 1.71 7.42
CA PRO A 8 74.62 0.26 7.51
C PRO A 8 75.29 -0.59 8.67
N ARG A 9 75.22 -1.95 8.52
CA ARG A 9 76.19 -3.02 8.96
C ARG A 9 76.16 -3.48 10.43
N SER A 10 76.44 -4.74 10.83
CA SER A 10 76.74 -6.03 10.18
C SER A 10 77.12 -7.08 11.27
N GLY A 11 76.99 -8.39 10.98
CA GLY A 11 77.84 -9.47 11.54
C GLY A 11 77.26 -10.20 12.77
N ILE A 12 76.79 -11.46 12.70
CA ILE A 12 77.46 -12.78 12.56
C ILE A 12 78.31 -13.21 13.78
N ALA A 13 77.85 -14.23 14.52
CA ALA A 13 78.56 -15.47 14.91
C ALA A 13 77.65 -16.34 15.85
N ARG A 14 77.22 -17.57 15.51
CA ARG A 14 77.89 -18.90 15.67
C ARG A 14 78.32 -19.15 17.13
N ARG A 15 78.01 -20.23 17.87
CA ARG A 15 77.74 -21.69 17.70
C ARG A 15 76.96 -22.13 18.97
N THR A 16 76.24 -23.25 19.08
CA THR A 16 76.78 -24.64 19.09
C THR A 16 75.63 -25.65 19.16
N ARG A 17 75.88 -26.79 18.51
CA ARG A 17 75.06 -27.99 18.32
C ARG A 17 74.55 -28.64 19.62
N LEU A 18 73.41 -29.33 19.51
CA LEU A 18 73.32 -30.74 19.91
C LEU A 18 72.31 -31.46 19.02
N ILE A 19 72.79 -32.55 18.43
CA ILE A 19 72.08 -33.51 17.61
C ILE A 19 71.46 -34.53 18.57
N ALA A 20 70.18 -34.83 18.42
CA ALA A 20 69.61 -36.12 18.80
C ALA A 20 68.63 -36.53 17.70
N VAL A 21 69.02 -37.56 16.94
CA VAL A 21 68.20 -38.28 15.99
C VAL A 21 67.32 -39.24 16.77
N SER A 22 66.01 -39.16 16.60
CA SER A 22 65.12 -40.29 16.83
C SER A 22 64.02 -40.33 15.77
N THR A 23 64.01 -41.47 15.12
CA THR A 23 63.16 -41.95 14.03
C THR A 23 61.67 -41.94 14.36
N GLY A 24 60.87 -41.54 13.36
CA GLY A 24 59.65 -42.22 12.92
C GLY A 24 58.43 -42.22 13.85
N LEU A 25 57.41 -41.45 13.46
CA LEU A 25 56.03 -41.94 13.31
C LEU A 25 55.23 -40.86 12.54
N VAL A 26 54.75 -41.17 11.34
CA VAL A 26 53.77 -40.34 10.63
C VAL A 26 52.42 -40.59 11.31
N ALA A 27 52.00 -39.67 12.19
CA ALA A 27 50.63 -39.64 12.65
C ALA A 27 49.81 -38.83 11.63
N ALA A 28 49.02 -39.54 10.82
CA ALA A 28 47.98 -38.92 10.01
C ALA A 28 46.93 -38.33 10.96
N ALA A 29 47.02 -37.03 11.24
CA ALA A 29 45.95 -36.29 11.89
C ALA A 29 44.79 -36.17 10.89
N ALA A 30 43.80 -37.05 11.03
CA ALA A 30 42.50 -36.84 10.40
C ALA A 30 41.90 -35.58 11.01
N ILE A 31 41.93 -34.47 10.25
CA ILE A 31 41.17 -33.27 10.58
C ILE A 31 39.69 -33.68 10.46
N ALA A 32 39.06 -33.98 11.59
CA ALA A 32 37.62 -33.98 11.70
C ALA A 32 37.17 -32.52 11.59
N ILE A 33 37.01 -32.04 10.37
CA ILE A 33 36.20 -30.85 10.11
C ILE A 33 34.83 -31.21 10.69
N PRO A 34 34.25 -30.43 11.61
CA PRO A 34 32.85 -30.58 11.90
C PRO A 34 32.15 -30.35 10.57
N SER A 35 31.69 -31.43 9.94
CA SER A 35 30.71 -31.32 8.88
C SER A 35 29.55 -30.59 9.54
N ALA A 36 29.46 -29.28 9.27
CA ALA A 36 28.23 -28.55 9.44
C ALA A 36 27.23 -29.34 8.60
N ASN A 37 26.46 -30.19 9.27
CA ASN A 37 25.25 -30.72 8.70
C ASN A 37 24.42 -29.47 8.42
N ALA A 38 24.49 -28.98 7.17
CA ALA A 38 23.39 -28.24 6.63
C ALA A 38 22.23 -29.23 6.76
N SER A 39 21.42 -29.08 7.81
CA SER A 39 20.16 -29.79 7.90
C SER A 39 19.52 -29.60 6.54
N ASP A 40 19.31 -30.69 5.79
CA ASP A 40 18.53 -30.64 4.58
C ASP A 40 17.26 -29.89 4.94
N THR A 41 17.15 -28.63 4.49
CA THR A 41 15.93 -27.87 4.66
C THR A 41 14.92 -28.67 3.86
N ALA A 42 14.12 -29.48 4.56
CA ALA A 42 13.13 -30.34 3.97
C ALA A 42 12.34 -29.49 2.96
N THR A 43 12.57 -29.76 1.68
CA THR A 43 11.90 -29.06 0.59
C THR A 43 10.54 -29.70 0.46
N PHE A 44 9.50 -28.97 0.88
CA PHE A 44 8.12 -29.40 0.70
C PHE A 44 7.76 -29.33 -0.78
N SER A 45 7.08 -30.36 -1.27
CA SER A 45 6.51 -30.39 -2.60
C SER A 45 5.39 -29.35 -2.76
N ALA A 46 5.08 -28.96 -3.99
CA ALA A 46 3.97 -28.06 -4.27
C ALA A 46 2.62 -28.58 -3.72
N THR A 47 2.43 -29.90 -3.70
CA THR A 47 1.23 -30.55 -3.14
C THR A 47 1.16 -30.40 -1.62
N GLU A 48 2.27 -30.60 -0.92
CA GLU A 48 2.35 -30.40 0.54
C GLU A 48 2.15 -28.93 0.92
N LEU A 49 2.72 -28.00 0.15
CA LEU A 49 2.52 -26.56 0.35
C LEU A 49 1.07 -26.14 0.14
N LYS A 50 0.42 -26.66 -0.91
CA LYS A 50 -1.01 -26.43 -1.16
C LYS A 50 -1.87 -27.02 -0.04
N SER A 51 -1.53 -28.22 0.44
CA SER A 51 -2.20 -28.87 1.57
C SER A 51 -2.07 -28.04 2.86
N ALA A 52 -0.86 -27.56 3.17
CA ALA A 52 -0.62 -26.69 4.32
C ALA A 52 -1.45 -25.40 4.23
N GLY A 53 -1.49 -24.75 3.06
CA GLY A 53 -2.33 -23.57 2.82
C GLY A 53 -3.83 -23.85 3.01
N ASN A 54 -4.33 -24.99 2.53
CA ASN A 54 -5.72 -25.42 2.76
C ASN A 54 -6.01 -25.67 4.24
N SER A 55 -5.05 -26.17 5.00
CA SER A 55 -5.19 -26.32 6.45
C SER A 55 -5.26 -24.99 7.19
N VAL A 56 -4.50 -23.97 6.76
CA VAL A 56 -4.65 -22.60 7.29
C VAL A 56 -6.06 -22.08 7.00
N LEU A 57 -6.55 -22.24 5.76
CA LEU A 57 -7.90 -21.85 5.37
C LEU A 57 -8.97 -22.56 6.22
N LYS A 58 -8.87 -23.88 6.38
CA LYS A 58 -9.82 -24.69 7.15
C LYS A 58 -9.79 -24.38 8.65
N ALA A 59 -8.63 -23.98 9.18
CA ALA A 59 -8.50 -23.60 10.58
C ALA A 59 -9.29 -22.32 10.91
N ASP A 60 -9.58 -21.49 9.90
CA ASP A 60 -10.41 -20.28 9.98
C ASP A 60 -10.08 -19.42 11.20
N VAL A 61 -8.80 -19.03 11.28
CA VAL A 61 -8.29 -18.14 12.32
C VAL A 61 -8.21 -16.73 11.72
N PRO A 62 -9.04 -15.78 12.17
CA PRO A 62 -8.95 -14.38 11.76
C PRO A 62 -7.55 -13.81 12.06
N GLY A 63 -7.09 -12.84 11.26
CA GLY A 63 -5.76 -12.24 11.46
C GLY A 63 -4.61 -13.05 10.86
N THR A 64 -4.91 -13.99 9.96
CA THR A 64 -3.91 -14.79 9.23
C THR A 64 -3.90 -14.49 7.73
N ALA A 65 -2.71 -14.52 7.13
CA ALA A 65 -2.49 -14.42 5.69
C ALA A 65 -1.35 -15.36 5.32
N TRP A 66 -1.48 -16.11 4.22
CA TRP A 66 -0.46 -17.07 3.83
C TRP A 66 -0.17 -17.06 2.34
N ALA A 67 1.09 -17.28 2.00
CA ALA A 67 1.56 -17.41 0.63
C ALA A 67 2.69 -18.44 0.57
N VAL A 68 2.85 -19.08 -0.59
CA VAL A 68 4.04 -19.90 -0.84
C VAL A 68 5.22 -18.98 -1.10
N ASP A 69 6.27 -19.13 -0.31
CA ASP A 69 7.57 -18.51 -0.55
C ASP A 69 8.41 -19.44 -1.43
N SER A 70 8.57 -19.07 -2.70
CA SER A 70 9.30 -19.85 -3.69
C SER A 70 10.80 -19.94 -3.41
N LYS A 71 11.37 -19.06 -2.57
CA LYS A 71 12.79 -19.13 -2.20
C LYS A 71 13.04 -20.20 -1.15
N THR A 72 12.11 -20.36 -0.21
CA THR A 72 12.26 -21.27 0.93
C THR A 72 11.45 -22.56 0.79
N ASN A 73 10.64 -22.69 -0.26
CA ASN A 73 9.69 -23.79 -0.50
C ASN A 73 8.86 -24.09 0.75
N ARG A 74 8.32 -23.03 1.35
CA ARG A 74 7.49 -23.05 2.57
C ARG A 74 6.30 -22.13 2.40
N VAL A 75 5.28 -22.31 3.23
CA VAL A 75 4.16 -21.39 3.34
C VAL A 75 4.50 -20.35 4.40
N LEU A 76 4.71 -19.11 3.98
CA LEU A 76 4.83 -17.98 4.90
C LEU A 76 3.46 -17.63 5.45
N LEU A 77 3.19 -18.04 6.69
CA LEU A 77 1.98 -17.70 7.43
C LEU A 77 2.24 -16.42 8.25
N THR A 78 1.80 -15.29 7.72
CA THR A 78 1.82 -14.02 8.45
C THR A 78 0.61 -13.95 9.38
N VAL A 79 0.85 -13.66 10.65
CA VAL A 79 -0.18 -13.56 11.69
C VAL A 79 -0.09 -12.22 12.39
N ASP A 80 -1.23 -11.56 12.53
CA ASP A 80 -1.33 -10.23 13.12
C ASP A 80 -1.24 -10.28 14.68
N SER A 81 -1.38 -9.13 15.34
CA SER A 81 -1.25 -9.02 16.79
C SER A 81 -2.41 -9.64 17.58
N THR A 82 -3.52 -9.99 16.92
CA THR A 82 -4.71 -10.58 17.56
C THR A 82 -4.67 -12.10 17.64
N VAL A 83 -3.84 -12.75 16.81
CA VAL A 83 -3.73 -14.22 16.79
C VAL A 83 -2.97 -14.73 18.01
N SER A 84 -3.61 -15.51 18.87
CA SER A 84 -2.98 -16.11 20.06
C SER A 84 -2.04 -17.27 19.72
N ALA A 85 -1.20 -17.68 20.69
CA ALA A 85 -0.37 -18.89 20.55
C ALA A 85 -1.23 -20.16 20.40
N ALA A 86 -2.39 -20.21 21.06
CA ALA A 86 -3.33 -21.32 20.96
C ALA A 86 -3.94 -21.43 19.56
N GLU A 87 -4.24 -20.31 18.91
CA GLU A 87 -4.74 -20.30 17.53
C GLU A 87 -3.65 -20.69 16.53
N ILE A 88 -2.40 -20.27 16.73
CA ILE A 88 -1.27 -20.79 15.93
C ILE A 88 -1.14 -22.31 16.11
N ALA A 89 -1.27 -22.81 17.34
CA ALA A 89 -1.24 -24.24 17.60
C ALA A 89 -2.40 -24.98 16.92
N LYS A 90 -3.61 -24.39 16.89
CA LYS A 90 -4.77 -24.90 16.12
C LYS A 90 -4.44 -25.04 14.63
N ILE A 91 -3.83 -24.02 14.03
CA ILE A 91 -3.42 -24.04 12.62
C ILE A 91 -2.38 -25.13 12.36
N LYS A 92 -1.34 -25.21 13.19
CA LYS A 92 -0.32 -26.27 13.09
C LYS A 92 -0.93 -27.67 13.24
N LYS A 93 -1.84 -27.85 14.20
CA LYS A 93 -2.57 -29.11 14.37
C LYS A 93 -3.41 -29.47 13.14
N ALA A 94 -4.06 -28.50 12.50
CA ALA A 94 -4.81 -28.71 11.26
C ALA A 94 -3.91 -29.05 10.07
N ALA A 95 -2.67 -28.55 10.05
CA ALA A 95 -1.67 -28.87 9.02
C ALA A 95 -1.07 -30.28 9.19
N GLY A 96 -1.12 -30.86 10.38
CA GLY A 96 -0.70 -32.24 10.64
C GLY A 96 0.76 -32.48 10.24
N ALA A 97 1.01 -33.47 9.38
CA ALA A 97 2.36 -33.75 8.86
C ALA A 97 2.98 -32.57 8.10
N ASN A 98 2.17 -31.65 7.58
CA ASN A 98 2.63 -30.47 6.85
C ASN A 98 2.82 -29.24 7.77
N ALA A 99 2.74 -29.38 9.09
CA ALA A 99 2.89 -28.26 10.02
C ALA A 99 4.26 -27.56 9.89
N ASP A 100 5.30 -28.35 9.62
CA ASP A 100 6.66 -27.83 9.41
C ASP A 100 6.81 -27.08 8.09
N ALA A 101 5.84 -27.14 7.18
CA ALA A 101 5.80 -26.31 5.98
C ALA A 101 5.42 -24.85 6.29
N LEU A 102 4.84 -24.56 7.46
CA LEU A 102 4.40 -23.23 7.86
C LEU A 102 5.54 -22.45 8.54
N THR A 103 5.99 -21.38 7.90
CA THR A 103 6.87 -20.37 8.52
C THR A 103 6.00 -19.27 9.12
N ILE A 104 5.98 -19.15 10.45
CA ILE A 104 5.17 -18.12 11.12
C ILE A 104 5.93 -16.78 11.12
N LYS A 105 5.30 -15.73 10.59
CA LYS A 105 5.76 -14.35 10.67
C LYS A 105 4.76 -13.51 11.45
N ARG A 106 5.17 -12.94 12.58
CA ARG A 106 4.36 -11.96 13.30
C ARG A 106 4.43 -10.60 12.61
N THR A 107 3.29 -9.93 12.47
CA THR A 107 3.22 -8.53 12.06
C THR A 107 2.54 -7.71 13.15
N PRO A 108 2.99 -6.47 13.43
CA PRO A 108 2.30 -5.59 14.36
C PRO A 108 0.92 -5.19 13.81
N GLY A 109 0.00 -4.86 14.73
CA GLY A 109 -1.36 -4.42 14.42
C GLY A 109 -2.30 -5.56 14.02
N LYS A 110 -3.56 -5.22 13.75
CA LYS A 110 -4.60 -6.14 13.28
C LYS A 110 -4.73 -6.03 11.75
N PHE A 111 -4.90 -7.14 11.06
CA PHE A 111 -5.33 -7.13 9.66
C PHE A 111 -6.72 -6.53 9.57
N ASN A 112 -6.81 -5.41 8.87
CA ASN A 112 -8.05 -4.74 8.60
C ASN A 112 -8.17 -4.54 7.10
N LYS A 113 -9.41 -4.55 6.63
CA LYS A 113 -9.70 -4.01 5.30
C LYS A 113 -9.29 -2.54 5.33
N LEU A 114 -8.55 -2.12 4.32
CA LEU A 114 -8.20 -0.73 4.10
C LEU A 114 -9.22 -0.14 3.13
N ILE A 115 -9.51 1.14 3.29
CA ILE A 115 -10.13 1.92 2.23
C ILE A 115 -9.44 3.28 2.09
N LYS A 116 -9.00 3.60 0.89
CA LYS A 116 -8.12 4.74 0.61
C LYS A 116 -8.51 5.47 -0.68
N GLY A 117 -7.83 6.59 -0.94
CA GLY A 117 -8.06 7.38 -2.14
C GLY A 117 -7.84 6.55 -3.42
N GLY A 118 -8.84 6.53 -4.28
CA GLY A 118 -8.91 5.76 -5.51
C GLY A 118 -9.70 4.46 -5.44
N ASP A 119 -10.01 3.95 -4.24
CA ASP A 119 -10.77 2.71 -4.08
C ASP A 119 -12.23 2.88 -4.53
N ALA A 120 -12.85 1.77 -4.95
CA ALA A 120 -14.26 1.74 -5.31
C ALA A 120 -15.18 1.97 -4.11
N ILE A 121 -16.15 2.87 -4.26
CA ILE A 121 -17.24 3.09 -3.32
C ILE A 121 -18.56 2.92 -4.04
N TYR A 122 -19.52 2.29 -3.36
CA TYR A 122 -20.79 1.87 -3.96
C TYR A 122 -21.96 2.50 -3.23
N ALA A 123 -22.88 3.08 -4.00
CA ALA A 123 -24.19 3.52 -3.55
C ALA A 123 -25.25 2.44 -3.89
N SER A 124 -26.53 2.81 -3.84
CA SER A 124 -27.65 1.90 -4.12
C SER A 124 -27.61 1.34 -5.55
N SER A 125 -27.26 2.13 -6.57
CA SER A 125 -27.27 1.67 -7.97
C SER A 125 -26.06 2.09 -8.80
N TRP A 126 -25.07 2.79 -8.23
CA TRP A 126 -23.87 3.21 -8.95
C TRP A 126 -22.59 3.03 -8.13
N ARG A 127 -21.46 3.12 -8.83
CA ARG A 127 -20.11 3.08 -8.28
C ARG A 127 -19.42 4.40 -8.59
N CYS A 128 -18.72 4.92 -7.60
CA CYS A 128 -17.76 6.01 -7.74
C CYS A 128 -16.43 5.59 -7.11
N SER A 129 -15.50 6.54 -7.03
CA SER A 129 -14.22 6.37 -6.38
C SER A 129 -14.12 7.25 -5.13
N LEU A 130 -13.46 6.73 -4.11
CA LEU A 130 -13.12 7.51 -2.92
C LEU A 130 -12.05 8.54 -3.30
N GLY A 131 -12.25 9.81 -2.94
CA GLY A 131 -11.29 10.89 -3.13
C GLY A 131 -10.18 10.88 -2.09
N PHE A 132 -10.44 11.49 -0.95
CA PHE A 132 -9.50 11.56 0.17
C PHE A 132 -10.19 11.20 1.47
N ASN A 133 -9.52 10.40 2.31
CA ASN A 133 -9.88 10.30 3.71
C ASN A 133 -9.54 11.62 4.40
N VAL A 134 -10.47 12.13 5.19
CA VAL A 134 -10.34 13.42 5.89
C VAL A 134 -10.86 13.30 7.32
N ARG A 135 -10.48 14.24 8.17
CA ARG A 135 -10.92 14.31 9.56
C ARG A 135 -11.34 15.72 9.94
N SER A 136 -12.38 15.83 10.76
CA SER A 136 -12.71 17.08 11.45
C SER A 136 -11.69 17.36 12.57
N GLY A 137 -11.69 18.60 13.09
CA GLY A 137 -10.89 18.95 14.28
C GLY A 137 -11.26 18.15 15.53
N SER A 138 -12.49 17.61 15.61
CA SER A 138 -12.93 16.70 16.68
C SER A 138 -12.52 15.24 16.48
N GLY A 139 -11.78 14.93 15.40
CA GLY A 139 -11.32 13.57 15.09
C GLY A 139 -12.35 12.68 14.41
N THR A 140 -13.52 13.20 14.01
CA THR A 140 -14.49 12.41 13.25
C THR A 140 -13.96 12.17 11.84
N SER A 141 -13.93 10.90 11.40
CA SER A 141 -13.44 10.53 10.08
C SER A 141 -14.52 10.58 9.02
N TYR A 142 -14.14 11.10 7.86
CA TYR A 142 -14.97 11.15 6.65
C TYR A 142 -14.12 10.74 5.45
N PHE A 143 -14.77 10.62 4.29
CA PHE A 143 -14.10 10.71 3.02
C PHE A 143 -14.81 11.70 2.10
N LEU A 144 -14.03 12.37 1.25
CA LEU A 144 -14.53 13.19 0.16
C LEU A 144 -14.70 12.35 -1.10
N THR A 145 -15.68 12.70 -1.92
CA THR A 145 -15.91 12.17 -3.28
C THR A 145 -16.63 13.25 -4.11
N ALA A 146 -17.07 12.94 -5.33
CA ALA A 146 -17.79 13.89 -6.17
C ALA A 146 -19.21 14.15 -5.66
N GLY A 147 -19.72 15.36 -5.88
CA GLY A 147 -21.06 15.77 -5.47
C GLY A 147 -22.15 15.04 -6.25
N HIS A 148 -21.99 14.86 -7.56
CA HIS A 148 -22.94 14.09 -8.37
C HIS A 148 -23.00 12.60 -7.96
N CYS A 149 -21.97 12.10 -7.28
CA CYS A 149 -21.98 10.75 -6.72
C CYS A 149 -22.80 10.69 -5.44
N THR A 150 -22.73 11.71 -4.58
CA THR A 150 -23.42 11.79 -3.29
C THR A 150 -24.83 12.35 -3.38
N ASP A 151 -25.18 13.04 -4.46
CA ASP A 151 -26.52 13.56 -4.67
C ASP A 151 -27.55 12.42 -4.74
N GLY A 152 -28.60 12.53 -3.92
CA GLY A 152 -29.57 11.44 -3.71
C GLY A 152 -29.03 10.15 -3.06
N ALA A 153 -27.73 10.06 -2.72
CA ALA A 153 -27.14 8.87 -2.12
C ALA A 153 -27.35 8.85 -0.60
N GLY A 154 -27.90 7.74 -0.07
CA GLY A 154 -28.07 7.54 1.36
C GLY A 154 -26.81 6.94 2.03
N THR A 155 -26.53 5.67 1.75
CA THR A 155 -25.47 4.88 2.40
C THR A 155 -24.45 4.37 1.39
N TRP A 156 -23.18 4.44 1.78
CA TRP A 156 -22.04 3.99 0.99
C TRP A 156 -21.42 2.69 1.50
N TYR A 157 -20.88 1.90 0.58
CA TYR A 157 -20.28 0.59 0.83
C TYR A 157 -18.93 0.47 0.15
N SER A 158 -18.04 -0.36 0.71
CA SER A 158 -16.70 -0.63 0.15
C SER A 158 -16.69 -1.74 -0.90
N ASN A 159 -17.82 -2.39 -1.15
CA ASN A 159 -17.90 -3.52 -2.06
C ASN A 159 -19.23 -3.56 -2.83
N SER A 160 -19.19 -4.10 -4.05
CA SER A 160 -20.34 -4.18 -4.96
C SER A 160 -21.52 -4.98 -4.42
N ALA A 161 -21.25 -5.99 -3.58
CA ALA A 161 -22.30 -6.75 -2.90
C ALA A 161 -22.99 -5.95 -1.76
N ARG A 162 -22.51 -4.73 -1.44
CA ARG A 162 -23.08 -3.81 -0.44
C ARG A 162 -23.23 -4.44 0.95
N THR A 163 -22.24 -5.21 1.36
CA THR A 163 -22.23 -5.88 2.68
C THR A 163 -21.34 -5.21 3.71
N THR A 164 -20.36 -4.41 3.27
CA THR A 164 -19.44 -3.69 4.14
C THR A 164 -19.74 -2.19 4.07
N VAL A 165 -20.62 -1.74 4.97
CA VAL A 165 -21.02 -0.32 5.11
C VAL A 165 -19.79 0.53 5.46
N LEU A 166 -19.68 1.68 4.80
CA LEU A 166 -18.73 2.75 5.14
C LEU A 166 -19.40 3.81 6.02
N GLY A 167 -20.57 4.27 5.58
CA GLY A 167 -21.45 5.17 6.31
C GLY A 167 -22.31 6.04 5.39
N PRO A 168 -23.11 6.97 5.95
CA PRO A 168 -24.05 7.77 5.18
C PRO A 168 -23.42 9.05 4.61
N THR A 169 -24.00 9.55 3.52
CA THR A 169 -23.73 10.90 3.01
C THR A 169 -24.01 11.93 4.10
N SER A 170 -23.08 12.84 4.32
CA SER A 170 -23.17 13.93 5.32
C SER A 170 -23.24 15.31 4.69
N GLY A 171 -22.91 15.42 3.40
CA GLY A 171 -23.07 16.63 2.60
C GLY A 171 -22.86 16.33 1.13
N SER A 172 -23.53 17.10 0.27
CA SER A 172 -23.40 17.03 -1.18
C SER A 172 -23.57 18.44 -1.75
N SER A 173 -22.85 18.76 -2.82
CA SER A 173 -22.99 19.98 -3.60
C SER A 173 -22.79 19.67 -5.07
N PHE A 174 -23.89 19.56 -5.82
CA PHE A 174 -23.93 19.39 -7.27
C PHE A 174 -25.33 19.79 -7.80
N PRO A 175 -25.46 20.52 -8.92
CA PRO A 175 -24.38 21.16 -9.70
C PRO A 175 -23.83 22.42 -8.99
N THR A 176 -23.30 23.40 -9.73
CA THR A 176 -22.50 24.56 -9.26
C THR A 176 -21.09 24.16 -8.84
N ASN A 177 -20.99 23.21 -7.91
CA ASN A 177 -19.73 22.58 -7.51
C ASN A 177 -19.84 21.08 -7.78
N ASP A 178 -18.78 20.32 -7.50
CA ASP A 178 -18.84 18.85 -7.59
C ASP A 178 -18.04 18.17 -6.47
N TYR A 179 -18.50 18.35 -5.23
CA TYR A 179 -17.96 17.64 -4.07
C TYR A 179 -19.06 17.12 -3.15
N GLY A 180 -18.74 16.04 -2.44
CA GLY A 180 -19.55 15.46 -1.41
C GLY A 180 -18.70 14.87 -0.29
N ILE A 181 -19.31 14.66 0.86
CA ILE A 181 -18.66 14.11 2.04
C ILE A 181 -19.50 13.00 2.66
N VAL A 182 -18.85 11.90 3.03
CA VAL A 182 -19.48 10.74 3.65
C VAL A 182 -18.83 10.51 5.01
N ARG A 183 -19.65 10.40 6.06
CA ARG A 183 -19.16 10.13 7.41
C ARG A 183 -18.94 8.64 7.58
N TYR A 184 -17.77 8.24 8.05
CA TYR A 184 -17.56 6.86 8.43
C TYR A 184 -18.35 6.52 9.70
N THR A 185 -19.13 5.44 9.63
CA THR A 185 -19.74 4.79 10.80
C THR A 185 -19.04 3.47 11.13
N ASN A 186 -18.35 2.87 10.15
CA ASN A 186 -17.63 1.63 10.35
C ASN A 186 -16.25 1.85 11.00
N THR A 187 -16.12 1.39 12.24
CA THR A 187 -14.91 1.49 13.05
C THR A 187 -13.89 0.38 12.77
N SER A 188 -14.29 -0.69 12.07
CA SER A 188 -13.44 -1.86 11.80
C SER A 188 -12.58 -1.73 10.54
N ILE A 189 -12.74 -0.65 9.77
CA ILE A 189 -11.99 -0.38 8.55
C ILE A 189 -10.92 0.65 8.83
N THR A 190 -9.69 0.39 8.40
CA THR A 190 -8.60 1.37 8.46
C THR A 190 -8.73 2.35 7.31
N LYS A 191 -8.55 3.63 7.63
CA LYS A 191 -8.78 4.77 6.74
C LYS A 191 -7.43 5.50 6.55
N PRO A 192 -6.47 4.94 5.81
CA PRO A 192 -5.18 5.60 5.67
C PRO A 192 -5.33 6.93 4.93
N GLY A 193 -4.46 7.88 5.27
CA GLY A 193 -4.27 9.18 4.62
C GLY A 193 -3.76 9.14 3.18
N THR A 194 -3.86 8.01 2.50
CA THR A 194 -3.16 7.78 1.23
C THR A 194 -4.09 7.89 0.04
N ALA A 195 -3.58 8.39 -1.08
CA ALA A 195 -4.18 8.22 -2.40
C ALA A 195 -3.26 7.34 -3.26
N GLY A 196 -3.79 6.23 -3.80
CA GLY A 196 -2.95 5.21 -4.43
C GLY A 196 -1.89 4.68 -3.45
N SER A 197 -0.61 4.95 -3.72
CA SER A 197 0.52 4.60 -2.84
C SER A 197 1.19 5.82 -2.19
N VAL A 198 0.63 7.02 -2.36
CA VAL A 198 1.21 8.27 -1.86
C VAL A 198 0.50 8.69 -0.58
N ASP A 199 1.27 9.04 0.44
CA ASP A 199 0.78 9.62 1.69
C ASP A 199 0.39 11.08 1.49
N ILE A 200 -0.83 11.45 1.86
CA ILE A 200 -1.40 12.78 1.59
C ILE A 200 -1.33 13.62 2.87
N THR A 201 -0.41 14.56 2.89
CA THR A 201 -0.05 15.34 4.08
C THR A 201 -0.57 16.77 4.03
N SER A 202 -0.92 17.28 2.85
CA SER A 202 -1.40 18.65 2.67
C SER A 202 -2.33 18.77 1.46
N ALA A 203 -2.98 19.92 1.33
CA ALA A 203 -3.86 20.25 0.21
C ALA A 203 -3.55 21.66 -0.31
N ALA A 204 -3.59 21.84 -1.63
CA ALA A 204 -3.35 23.14 -2.26
C ALA A 204 -4.05 23.22 -3.62
N THR A 205 -4.11 24.41 -4.20
CA THR A 205 -4.45 24.59 -5.62
C THR A 205 -3.18 24.36 -6.45
N PRO A 206 -3.20 23.50 -7.49
CA PRO A 206 -2.02 23.31 -8.34
C PRO A 206 -1.78 24.52 -9.24
N SER A 207 -0.58 24.62 -9.81
CA SER A 207 -0.29 25.59 -10.89
C SER A 207 -0.55 24.95 -12.25
N VAL A 208 -0.81 25.77 -13.28
CA VAL A 208 -0.80 25.27 -14.67
C VAL A 208 0.59 24.69 -14.99
N GLY A 209 0.62 23.53 -15.63
CA GLY A 209 1.85 22.77 -15.89
C GLY A 209 2.26 21.83 -14.76
N THR A 210 1.62 21.86 -13.59
CA THR A 210 1.89 20.90 -12.51
C THR A 210 1.60 19.47 -13.00
N ASN A 211 2.57 18.57 -12.84
CA ASN A 211 2.38 17.14 -13.03
C ASN A 211 1.52 16.57 -11.89
N VAL A 212 0.54 15.77 -12.27
CA VAL A 212 -0.49 15.26 -11.37
C VAL A 212 -0.73 13.78 -11.60
N ILE A 213 -1.14 13.10 -10.55
CA ILE A 213 -1.53 11.71 -10.50
C ILE A 213 -3.02 11.67 -10.20
N ARG A 214 -3.77 10.85 -10.94
CA ARG A 214 -5.15 10.49 -10.60
C ARG A 214 -5.22 9.00 -10.32
N THR A 215 -5.94 8.60 -9.27
CA THR A 215 -6.32 7.21 -9.07
C THR A 215 -7.84 7.11 -9.05
N GLY A 216 -8.40 6.08 -9.69
CA GLY A 216 -9.82 5.78 -9.63
C GLY A 216 -10.10 4.30 -9.83
N SER A 217 -11.31 3.89 -9.48
CA SER A 217 -11.69 2.49 -9.39
C SER A 217 -12.01 1.82 -10.73
N THR A 218 -12.15 2.59 -11.81
CA THR A 218 -12.38 2.04 -13.15
C THR A 218 -11.07 1.81 -13.88
N THR A 219 -10.28 2.87 -14.05
CA THR A 219 -9.09 2.84 -14.93
C THR A 219 -7.78 2.73 -14.16
N GLY A 220 -7.83 2.82 -12.82
CA GLY A 220 -6.64 2.72 -11.98
C GLY A 220 -5.88 4.03 -11.88
N THR A 221 -4.55 3.95 -11.88
CA THR A 221 -3.68 5.12 -11.67
C THR A 221 -3.10 5.64 -12.98
N HIS A 222 -3.30 6.93 -13.24
CA HIS A 222 -2.81 7.62 -14.41
C HIS A 222 -2.12 8.93 -14.04
N THR A 223 -1.28 9.42 -14.93
CA THR A 223 -0.57 10.69 -14.76
C THR A 223 -0.88 11.64 -15.90
N GLY A 224 -0.62 12.92 -15.67
CA GLY A 224 -0.79 13.97 -16.66
C GLY A 224 -0.36 15.30 -16.08
N ARG A 225 -0.86 16.38 -16.66
CA ARG A 225 -0.58 17.75 -16.22
C ARG A 225 -1.82 18.62 -16.18
N VAL A 226 -1.81 19.60 -15.30
CA VAL A 226 -2.78 20.70 -15.26
C VAL A 226 -2.59 21.58 -16.49
N THR A 227 -3.67 21.89 -17.20
CA THR A 227 -3.67 22.75 -18.40
C THR A 227 -4.40 24.06 -18.19
N ALA A 228 -5.37 24.11 -17.28
CA ALA A 228 -6.08 25.34 -16.92
C ALA A 228 -6.67 25.23 -15.50
N LEU A 229 -7.02 26.36 -14.93
CA LEU A 229 -7.73 26.50 -13.65
C LEU A 229 -8.96 27.38 -13.86
N ASN A 230 -9.91 27.33 -12.92
CA ASN A 230 -11.16 28.08 -12.97
C ASN A 230 -12.01 27.81 -14.23
N ALA A 231 -11.98 26.56 -14.72
CA ALA A 231 -12.81 26.17 -15.84
C ALA A 231 -14.29 26.07 -15.41
N THR A 232 -15.19 26.53 -16.28
CA THR A 232 -16.62 26.26 -16.18
C THR A 232 -16.94 25.09 -17.10
N VAL A 233 -17.64 24.09 -16.60
CA VAL A 233 -18.03 22.89 -17.35
C VAL A 233 -19.54 22.79 -17.36
N ASN A 234 -20.13 22.67 -18.56
CA ASN A 234 -21.54 22.43 -18.73
C ASN A 234 -21.72 20.98 -19.22
N TYR A 235 -22.21 20.10 -18.34
CA TYR A 235 -22.46 18.70 -18.64
C TYR A 235 -23.80 18.46 -19.35
N GLY A 236 -24.60 19.51 -19.57
CA GLY A 236 -25.94 19.42 -20.13
C GLY A 236 -27.02 19.26 -19.05
N GLY A 237 -28.30 19.39 -19.42
CA GLY A 237 -29.41 19.18 -18.49
C GLY A 237 -29.55 20.19 -17.34
N GLY A 238 -28.73 21.25 -17.33
CA GLY A 238 -28.65 22.22 -16.21
C GLY A 238 -27.43 21.99 -15.30
N ASP A 239 -26.67 20.91 -15.53
CA ASP A 239 -25.51 20.56 -14.72
C ASP A 239 -24.28 21.39 -15.14
N ILE A 240 -24.19 22.58 -14.58
CA ILE A 240 -23.06 23.50 -14.79
C ILE A 240 -22.25 23.58 -13.51
N VAL A 241 -20.94 23.31 -13.59
CA VAL A 241 -19.99 23.41 -12.48
C VAL A 241 -18.90 24.42 -12.77
N TYR A 242 -18.43 25.11 -11.75
CA TYR A 242 -17.50 26.24 -11.85
C TYR A 242 -16.19 25.97 -11.10
N GLY A 243 -15.16 26.78 -11.35
CA GLY A 243 -13.92 26.73 -10.56
C GLY A 243 -13.04 25.50 -10.81
N MET A 244 -13.29 24.74 -11.88
CA MET A 244 -12.69 23.42 -12.07
C MET A 244 -11.21 23.48 -12.48
N ILE A 245 -10.44 22.48 -12.06
CA ILE A 245 -9.08 22.22 -12.54
C ILE A 245 -9.19 21.39 -13.82
N GLN A 246 -8.61 21.86 -14.90
CA GLN A 246 -8.54 21.13 -16.17
C GLN A 246 -7.20 20.42 -16.31
N THR A 247 -7.21 19.16 -16.73
CA THR A 247 -6.00 18.36 -16.93
C THR A 247 -6.05 17.52 -18.19
N THR A 248 -4.90 16.95 -18.54
CA THR A 248 -4.71 15.92 -19.58
C THR A 248 -4.87 14.48 -19.08
N VAL A 249 -5.11 14.29 -17.78
CA VAL A 249 -5.21 12.94 -17.20
C VAL A 249 -6.49 12.28 -17.71
N CYS A 250 -6.43 11.04 -18.19
CA CYS A 250 -7.64 10.33 -18.62
C CYS A 250 -8.48 9.85 -17.42
N ALA A 251 -9.79 9.76 -17.62
CA ALA A 251 -10.75 9.18 -16.69
C ALA A 251 -11.95 8.62 -17.46
N GLU A 252 -12.63 7.64 -16.87
CA GLU A 252 -13.81 6.99 -17.44
C GLU A 252 -14.93 6.85 -16.39
N PRO A 253 -16.19 6.54 -16.78
CA PRO A 253 -17.29 6.38 -15.84
C PRO A 253 -16.94 5.48 -14.65
N GLY A 254 -17.21 5.96 -13.43
CA GLY A 254 -16.85 5.33 -12.17
C GLY A 254 -15.53 5.79 -11.56
N ASP A 255 -14.68 6.50 -12.30
CA ASP A 255 -13.52 7.21 -11.72
C ASP A 255 -13.92 8.49 -10.98
N SER A 256 -15.15 8.98 -11.18
CA SER A 256 -15.75 10.11 -10.47
C SER A 256 -15.51 10.04 -8.97
N GLY A 257 -15.14 11.18 -8.39
CA GLY A 257 -14.75 11.33 -6.99
C GLY A 257 -13.32 10.93 -6.67
N GLY A 258 -12.62 10.19 -7.55
CA GLY A 258 -11.24 9.75 -7.31
C GLY A 258 -10.26 10.92 -7.18
N PRO A 259 -9.17 10.76 -6.41
CA PRO A 259 -8.25 11.85 -6.07
C PRO A 259 -7.37 12.25 -7.25
N LEU A 260 -7.13 13.57 -7.35
CA LEU A 260 -6.04 14.19 -8.08
C LEU A 260 -5.01 14.72 -7.09
N TYR A 261 -3.76 14.27 -7.19
CA TYR A 261 -2.71 14.54 -6.21
C TYR A 261 -1.33 14.61 -6.84
N GLY A 262 -0.37 15.20 -6.14
CA GLY A 262 1.04 15.18 -6.51
C GLY A 262 1.79 14.03 -5.85
N SER A 263 2.88 13.57 -6.47
CA SER A 263 3.79 12.58 -5.86
C SER A 263 4.46 13.09 -4.57
N ASN A 264 4.38 14.38 -4.30
CA ASN A 264 4.85 15.07 -3.11
C ASN A 264 3.85 15.04 -1.94
N GLY A 265 2.73 14.32 -2.06
CA GLY A 265 1.73 14.19 -1.00
C GLY A 265 0.77 15.38 -0.87
N VAL A 266 0.64 16.20 -1.91
CA VAL A 266 -0.33 17.31 -1.96
C VAL A 266 -1.60 16.84 -2.66
N ALA A 267 -2.75 16.99 -2.00
CA ALA A 267 -4.06 16.82 -2.61
C ALA A 267 -4.46 18.07 -3.42
N TYR A 268 -4.93 17.86 -4.65
CA TYR A 268 -5.33 18.93 -5.56
C TYR A 268 -6.83 18.95 -5.86
N GLY A 269 -7.45 17.80 -6.12
CA GLY A 269 -8.86 17.79 -6.53
C GLY A 269 -9.54 16.43 -6.53
N LEU A 270 -10.84 16.46 -6.82
CA LEU A 270 -11.73 15.30 -6.91
C LEU A 270 -12.21 15.18 -8.37
N THR A 271 -12.14 13.99 -8.95
CA THR A 271 -12.54 13.76 -10.35
C THR A 271 -14.03 14.08 -10.53
N SER A 272 -14.38 15.00 -11.43
CA SER A 272 -15.77 15.34 -11.73
C SER A 272 -16.23 14.60 -12.98
N GLY A 273 -15.59 14.87 -14.10
CA GLY A 273 -15.97 14.34 -15.40
C GLY A 273 -15.02 14.86 -16.47
N GLY A 274 -15.31 14.54 -17.73
CA GLY A 274 -14.43 14.87 -18.83
C GLY A 274 -14.89 14.32 -20.17
N SER A 275 -14.00 14.39 -21.14
CA SER A 275 -14.19 13.86 -22.48
C SER A 275 -13.04 12.91 -22.84
N GLY A 276 -13.28 12.04 -23.82
CA GLY A 276 -12.30 11.03 -24.25
C GLY A 276 -12.30 9.79 -23.38
N ASN A 277 -11.18 9.07 -23.34
CA ASN A 277 -10.98 7.83 -22.57
C ASN A 277 -9.48 7.55 -22.37
N CYS A 278 -9.14 6.47 -21.66
CA CYS A 278 -7.74 6.13 -21.38
C CYS A 278 -6.99 5.48 -22.54
N SER A 279 -7.64 5.21 -23.68
CA SER A 279 -7.01 4.69 -24.90
C SER A 279 -6.64 5.80 -25.90
N SER A 280 -7.49 6.82 -26.07
CA SER A 280 -7.28 7.93 -27.00
C SER A 280 -6.86 9.24 -26.32
N GLY A 281 -6.80 9.26 -24.99
CA GLY A 281 -6.64 10.47 -24.21
C GLY A 281 -7.92 11.30 -24.14
N GLY A 282 -7.81 12.49 -23.56
CA GLY A 282 -8.96 13.35 -23.33
C GLY A 282 -8.66 14.51 -22.38
N THR A 283 -9.71 15.19 -21.96
CA THR A 283 -9.67 16.27 -20.99
C THR A 283 -10.51 15.89 -19.79
N THR A 284 -9.93 15.91 -18.60
CA THR A 284 -10.66 15.63 -17.35
C THR A 284 -10.63 16.85 -16.44
N PHE A 285 -11.77 17.12 -15.82
CA PHE A 285 -12.01 18.21 -14.90
C PHE A 285 -12.12 17.70 -13.46
N PHE A 286 -11.60 18.49 -12.54
CA PHE A 286 -11.54 18.15 -11.12
C PHE A 286 -12.01 19.31 -10.27
N GLN A 287 -12.84 19.01 -9.28
CA GLN A 287 -13.23 19.96 -8.25
C GLN A 287 -12.02 20.21 -7.33
N PRO A 288 -11.58 21.46 -7.10
CA PRO A 288 -10.56 21.78 -6.11
C PRO A 288 -10.88 21.19 -4.73
N VAL A 289 -9.96 20.40 -4.18
CA VAL A 289 -10.18 19.73 -2.89
C VAL A 289 -10.15 20.73 -1.73
N THR A 290 -9.38 21.80 -1.86
CA THR A 290 -9.28 22.87 -0.86
C THR A 290 -10.62 23.53 -0.56
N GLU A 291 -11.48 23.67 -1.59
CA GLU A 291 -12.84 24.18 -1.42
C GLU A 291 -13.71 23.23 -0.60
N ALA A 292 -13.72 21.94 -0.93
CA ALA A 292 -14.47 20.93 -0.17
C ALA A 292 -14.00 20.80 1.29
N LEU A 293 -12.68 20.84 1.51
CA LEU A 293 -12.09 20.83 2.85
C LEU A 293 -12.56 22.03 3.68
N SER A 294 -12.55 23.22 3.08
CA SER A 294 -13.02 24.46 3.72
C SER A 294 -14.52 24.42 4.00
N ALA A 295 -15.33 23.99 3.03
CA ALA A 295 -16.79 23.95 3.15
C ALA A 295 -17.26 23.04 4.29
N TYR A 296 -16.56 21.93 4.53
CA TYR A 296 -16.91 20.96 5.57
C TYR A 296 -16.08 21.07 6.86
N GLY A 297 -15.10 21.97 6.93
CA GLY A 297 -14.24 22.13 8.11
C GLY A 297 -13.42 20.89 8.44
N VAL A 298 -12.87 20.23 7.42
CA VAL A 298 -12.09 18.99 7.53
C VAL A 298 -10.70 19.13 6.91
N SER A 299 -9.81 18.20 7.25
CA SER A 299 -8.42 18.18 6.78
C SER A 299 -8.02 16.77 6.31
N VAL A 300 -7.16 16.70 5.30
CA VAL A 300 -6.38 15.49 5.01
C VAL A 300 -5.40 15.22 6.18
N TYR A 301 -4.91 13.99 6.29
CA TYR A 301 -4.03 13.56 7.38
C TYR A 301 -3.17 12.38 6.95
#